data_AF-A0A945BJG5-F1
#
_entry.id   AF-A0A945BJG5-F1
#
_cell.length_a   1.000
_cell.length_b   1.000
_cell.length_c   1.000
_cell.angle_alpha   90.00
_cell.angle_beta   90.00
_cell.angle_gamma   90.00
#
_symmetry.space_group_name_H-M   'P 1'
#
loop_
_entity.id
_entity.type
_entity.pdbx_description
1 polymer ?
#
loop_
_entity_poly.entity_id
_entity_poly.type
_entity_poly.pdbx_seq_one_letter_code
_entity_poly.pdbx_strand_id
1 'polypeptide(L)'
;MNESLPIWDIHSEITDTLAVRNRLVLAAPTGSGKSTQVPQIILDDVLCGGSKVVVLQPRRVAARSLARRVAWERSAKLGDEVGYQVRFENHTGPETKIEFITEGVLLRRLQDDPRLANVGAVLFDEFHERNLMSDLALGLVKNLQRTGRTDLKLVVMSAPIETGPIARYL
;
A
#
# COMPACT_ATOMS: atom_id res chain seq x y z
N MET A 1 1.63 -16.36 -4.64
CA MET A 1 0.44 -15.48 -4.65
C MET A 1 -0.79 -16.30 -5.05
N ASN A 2 -2.00 -15.84 -4.74
CA ASN A 2 -3.23 -16.57 -5.14
C ASN A 2 -3.78 -16.00 -6.45
N GLU A 3 -3.39 -16.62 -7.56
CA GLU A 3 -3.73 -16.23 -8.93
C GLU A 3 -5.20 -16.44 -9.31
N SER A 4 -5.98 -17.14 -8.48
CA SER A 4 -7.40 -17.40 -8.76
C SER A 4 -8.33 -16.24 -8.36
N LEU A 5 -7.80 -15.15 -7.81
CA LEU A 5 -8.59 -14.01 -7.32
C LEU A 5 -8.86 -13.01 -8.44
N PRO A 6 -10.04 -12.34 -8.47
CA PRO A 6 -10.42 -11.42 -9.56
C PRO A 6 -9.43 -10.28 -9.84
N ILE A 7 -8.63 -9.88 -8.85
CA ILE A 7 -7.58 -8.87 -9.05
C ILE A 7 -6.52 -9.28 -10.08
N TRP A 8 -6.35 -10.58 -10.33
CA TRP A 8 -5.41 -11.09 -11.33
C TRP A 8 -5.86 -10.86 -12.76
N ASP A 9 -7.17 -10.68 -13.00
CA ASP A 9 -7.70 -10.34 -14.33
C ASP A 9 -7.16 -8.98 -14.82
N ILE A 10 -6.74 -8.10 -13.91
CA ILE A 10 -6.16 -6.78 -14.19
C ILE A 10 -4.68 -6.68 -13.78
N HIS A 11 -4.00 -7.80 -13.55
CA HIS A 11 -2.59 -7.81 -13.14
C HIS A 11 -1.67 -7.08 -14.12
N SER A 12 -1.79 -7.37 -15.42
CA SER A 12 -1.00 -6.71 -16.46
C SER A 12 -1.28 -5.21 -16.51
N GLU A 13 -2.54 -4.80 -16.38
CA GLU A 13 -2.90 -3.39 -16.36
C GLU A 13 -2.26 -2.64 -15.17
N ILE A 14 -2.20 -3.27 -13.99
CA ILE A 14 -1.53 -2.70 -12.81
C ILE A 14 -0.03 -2.54 -13.07
N THR A 15 0.64 -3.59 -13.55
CA THR A 15 2.10 -3.60 -13.74
C THR A 15 2.52 -2.68 -14.88
N ASP A 16 1.85 -2.72 -16.03
CA ASP A 16 2.11 -1.86 -17.19
C ASP A 16 1.86 -0.38 -16.84
N THR A 17 0.78 -0.08 -16.12
CA THR A 17 0.49 1.29 -15.70
C THR A 17 1.58 1.80 -14.76
N LEU A 18 2.02 1.00 -13.79
CA LEU A 18 3.05 1.40 -12.84
C LEU A 18 4.46 1.38 -13.43
N ALA A 19 4.70 0.72 -14.56
CA ALA A 19 5.95 0.82 -15.31
C ALA A 19 6.10 2.22 -15.94
N VAL A 20 5.00 2.79 -16.45
CA VAL A 20 5.01 4.08 -17.15
C VAL A 20 4.68 5.26 -16.23
N ARG A 21 3.82 5.05 -15.24
CA ARG A 21 3.31 6.08 -14.32
C ARG A 21 3.64 5.72 -12.87
N ASN A 22 3.73 6.74 -12.02
CA ASN A 22 3.98 6.55 -10.59
C ASN A 22 2.71 6.72 -9.73
N ARG A 23 1.53 6.85 -10.37
CA ARG A 23 0.24 6.98 -9.70
C ARG A 23 -0.77 6.02 -10.30
N LEU A 24 -1.52 5.33 -9.44
CA LEU A 24 -2.60 4.42 -9.84
C LEU A 24 -3.79 4.56 -8.90
N VAL A 25 -5.00 4.65 -9.45
CA VAL A 25 -6.24 4.48 -8.70
C VAL A 25 -6.85 3.15 -9.10
N LEU A 26 -7.07 2.27 -8.12
CA LEU A 26 -7.60 0.94 -8.33
C LEU A 26 -9.00 0.83 -7.70
N ALA A 27 -9.99 0.60 -8.55
CA ALA A 27 -11.36 0.26 -8.16
C ALA A 27 -11.55 -1.25 -8.30
N ALA A 28 -11.83 -1.94 -7.20
CA ALA A 28 -12.23 -3.35 -7.25
C ALA A 28 -13.25 -3.65 -6.13
N PRO A 29 -14.23 -4.53 -6.36
CA PRO A 29 -15.19 -4.91 -5.33
C PRO A 29 -14.50 -5.56 -4.13
N THR A 30 -15.15 -5.52 -2.96
CA THR A 30 -14.69 -6.28 -1.79
C THR A 30 -14.62 -7.77 -2.13
N GLY A 31 -13.64 -8.48 -1.55
CA GLY A 31 -13.39 -9.89 -1.87
C GLY A 31 -12.61 -10.15 -3.16
N SER A 32 -12.34 -9.12 -3.99
CA SER A 32 -11.51 -9.25 -5.20
C SER A 32 -10.05 -9.64 -4.95
N GLY A 33 -9.56 -9.50 -3.71
CA GLY A 33 -8.16 -9.75 -3.36
C GLY A 33 -7.27 -8.51 -3.37
N LYS A 34 -7.80 -7.30 -3.58
CA LYS A 34 -7.00 -6.05 -3.68
C LYS A 34 -6.01 -5.87 -2.52
N SER A 35 -6.48 -5.97 -1.29
CA SER A 35 -5.70 -5.68 -0.08
C SER A 35 -4.64 -6.76 0.23
N THR A 36 -4.76 -7.95 -0.36
CA THR A 36 -3.78 -9.04 -0.17
C THR A 36 -2.83 -9.15 -1.34
N GLN A 37 -3.30 -9.07 -2.59
CA GLN A 37 -2.47 -9.31 -3.77
C GLN A 37 -1.75 -8.05 -4.28
N VAL A 38 -2.39 -6.88 -4.30
CA VAL A 38 -1.76 -5.66 -4.88
C VAL A 38 -0.42 -5.30 -4.20
N PRO A 39 -0.26 -5.39 -2.87
CA PRO A 39 1.04 -5.17 -2.25
C PRO A 39 2.12 -6.16 -2.71
N GLN A 40 1.73 -7.42 -2.95
CA GLN A 40 2.64 -8.47 -3.42
C GLN A 40 3.03 -8.25 -4.88
N ILE A 41 2.05 -7.96 -5.75
CA ILE A 41 2.28 -7.60 -7.16
C ILE A 41 3.23 -6.42 -7.28
N ILE A 42 3.02 -5.37 -6.48
CA ILE A 42 3.91 -4.20 -6.52
C ILE A 42 5.32 -4.53 -6.01
N LEU A 43 5.44 -5.34 -4.96
CA LEU A 43 6.75 -5.74 -4.46
C LEU A 43 7.51 -6.58 -5.50
N ASP A 44 6.86 -7.61 -6.04
CA ASP A 44 7.50 -8.65 -6.83
C ASP A 44 7.69 -8.19 -8.29
N ASP A 45 6.67 -7.59 -8.90
CA ASP A 45 6.63 -7.33 -10.35
C ASP A 45 6.97 -5.87 -10.72
N VAL A 46 6.74 -4.92 -9.81
CA VAL A 46 7.01 -3.48 -10.07
C VAL A 46 8.32 -3.02 -9.46
N LEU A 47 8.61 -3.44 -8.22
CA LEU A 47 9.81 -3.04 -7.49
C LEU A 47 10.92 -4.10 -7.51
N CYS A 48 10.65 -5.31 -8.03
CA CYS A 48 11.57 -6.44 -8.08
C CYS A 48 12.25 -6.72 -6.72
N GLY A 49 11.51 -6.59 -5.62
CA GLY A 49 12.01 -6.80 -4.25
C GLY A 49 12.95 -5.71 -3.69
N GLY A 50 13.24 -4.68 -4.49
CA GLY A 50 14.30 -3.69 -4.21
C GLY A 50 13.98 -2.71 -3.08
N SER A 51 12.71 -2.44 -2.80
CA SER A 51 12.29 -1.43 -1.81
C SER A 51 11.00 -1.83 -1.09
N LYS A 52 10.72 -1.20 0.05
CA LYS A 52 9.54 -1.54 0.87
C LYS A 52 8.24 -1.03 0.22
N VAL A 53 7.18 -1.81 0.38
CA VAL A 53 5.79 -1.47 0.09
C VAL A 53 5.10 -1.18 1.42
N VAL A 54 4.61 0.05 1.59
CA VAL A 54 3.85 0.47 2.77
C VAL A 54 2.37 0.53 2.40
N VAL A 55 1.53 -0.18 3.14
CA VAL A 55 0.08 -0.20 2.96
C VAL A 55 -0.58 0.50 4.14
N LEU A 56 -1.15 1.66 3.91
CA LEU A 56 -2.02 2.32 4.87
C LEU A 56 -3.37 1.62 4.86
N GLN A 57 -3.77 1.08 6.01
CA GLN A 57 -5.05 0.45 6.24
C GLN A 57 -5.71 1.09 7.48
N PRO A 58 -6.84 1.81 7.32
CA PRO A 58 -7.45 2.60 8.40
C PRO A 58 -7.84 1.77 9.63
N ARG A 59 -8.15 0.48 9.44
CA ARG A 59 -8.61 -0.39 10.53
C ARG A 59 -7.47 -1.21 11.09
N ARG A 60 -7.13 -0.99 12.37
CA ARG A 60 -6.08 -1.76 13.09
C ARG A 60 -6.25 -3.28 12.97
N VAL A 61 -7.48 -3.78 13.15
CA VAL A 61 -7.78 -5.22 13.07
C VAL A 61 -7.57 -5.74 11.65
N ALA A 62 -7.92 -4.94 10.63
CA ALA A 62 -7.68 -5.30 9.23
C ALA A 62 -6.18 -5.30 8.91
N ALA A 63 -5.42 -4.28 9.33
CA ALA A 63 -3.97 -4.23 9.13
C ALA A 63 -3.25 -5.49 9.67
N ARG A 64 -3.60 -5.92 10.88
CA ARG A 64 -3.08 -7.17 11.48
C ARG A 64 -3.46 -8.41 10.70
N SER A 65 -4.73 -8.50 10.33
CA SER A 65 -5.29 -9.68 9.66
C SER A 65 -4.73 -9.82 8.24
N LEU A 66 -4.58 -8.70 7.52
CA LEU A 66 -3.96 -8.64 6.21
C LEU A 66 -2.49 -9.00 6.28
N ALA A 67 -1.72 -8.43 7.22
CA ALA A 67 -0.32 -8.79 7.38
C ALA A 67 -0.14 -10.28 7.67
N ARG A 68 -0.95 -10.86 8.57
CA ARG A 68 -0.91 -12.30 8.86
C ARG A 68 -1.28 -13.14 7.64
N ARG A 69 -2.31 -12.73 6.90
CA ARG A 69 -2.76 -13.42 5.69
C ARG A 69 -1.70 -13.40 4.59
N VAL A 70 -1.11 -12.25 4.33
CA VAL A 70 -0.07 -12.08 3.29
C VAL A 70 1.22 -12.78 3.69
N ALA A 71 1.62 -12.74 4.97
CA ALA A 71 2.74 -13.54 5.47
C ALA A 71 2.52 -15.04 5.20
N TRP A 72 1.32 -15.55 5.51
CA TRP A 72 0.96 -16.94 5.24
C TRP A 72 0.97 -17.27 3.73
N GLU A 73 0.42 -16.41 2.86
CA GLU A 73 0.44 -16.61 1.40
C GLU A 73 1.86 -16.62 0.83
N ARG A 74 2.80 -15.91 1.46
CA ARG A 74 4.22 -15.89 1.10
C ARG A 74 5.04 -16.98 1.81
N SER A 75 4.40 -17.84 2.61
CA SER A 75 5.09 -18.82 3.46
C SER A 75 6.19 -18.21 4.35
N ALA A 76 5.98 -16.95 4.75
CA ALA A 76 6.83 -16.18 5.62
C ALA A 76 6.25 -16.14 7.04
N LYS A 77 7.11 -16.02 8.05
CA LYS A 77 6.67 -15.72 9.41
C LYS A 77 6.30 -14.23 9.50
N LEU A 78 5.20 -13.93 10.18
CA LEU A 78 4.81 -12.55 10.45
C LEU A 78 5.91 -11.82 11.24
N GLY A 79 6.33 -10.66 10.74
CA GLY A 79 7.44 -9.86 11.28
C GLY A 79 8.74 -10.00 10.49
N ASP A 80 8.85 -11.01 9.61
CA ASP A 80 9.98 -11.18 8.70
C ASP A 80 9.72 -10.34 7.44
N GLU A 81 9.51 -10.96 6.27
CA GLU A 81 9.26 -10.26 5.00
C GLU A 81 7.96 -9.43 5.01
N VAL A 82 6.96 -9.86 5.79
CA VAL A 82 5.65 -9.20 5.89
C VAL A 82 5.38 -8.87 7.36
N GLY A 83 4.99 -7.63 7.63
CA GLY A 83 4.74 -7.15 8.99
C GLY A 83 3.64 -6.12 9.09
N TYR A 84 3.35 -5.70 10.32
CA TYR A 84 2.44 -4.58 10.57
C TYR A 84 2.95 -3.67 11.67
N GLN A 85 2.56 -2.40 11.60
CA GLN A 85 2.76 -1.45 12.68
C GLN A 85 1.48 -0.64 12.92
N VAL A 86 0.93 -0.76 14.12
CA VAL A 86 -0.22 0.02 14.56
C VAL A 86 0.08 0.67 15.90
N ARG A 87 -0.82 1.52 16.40
CA ARG A 87 -0.63 2.14 17.72
C ARG A 87 -0.36 1.06 18.78
N PHE A 88 0.74 1.22 19.51
CA PHE A 88 1.25 0.34 20.58
C PHE A 88 1.72 -1.07 20.16
N GLU A 89 1.70 -1.41 18.88
CA GLU A 89 2.16 -2.73 18.42
C GLU A 89 2.98 -2.60 17.15
N ASN A 90 4.19 -3.16 17.18
CA ASN A 90 5.08 -3.23 16.03
C ASN A 90 5.53 -4.68 15.83
N HIS A 91 5.07 -5.31 14.76
CA HIS A 91 5.47 -6.63 14.31
C HIS A 91 6.15 -6.50 12.94
N THR A 92 7.24 -5.74 12.90
CA THR A 92 8.11 -5.56 11.74
C THR A 92 9.55 -5.77 12.15
N GLY A 93 10.38 -6.16 11.19
CA GLY A 93 11.81 -6.37 11.34
C GLY A 93 12.61 -5.65 10.25
N PRO A 94 13.95 -5.77 10.28
CA PRO A 94 14.82 -5.18 9.26
C PRO A 94 14.47 -5.68 7.85
N GLU A 95 14.13 -6.97 7.74
CA GLU A 95 13.80 -7.66 6.48
C GLU A 95 12.36 -7.41 5.99
N THR A 96 11.53 -6.68 6.73
CA THR A 96 10.14 -6.43 6.30
C THR A 96 10.10 -5.61 5.03
N LYS A 97 9.52 -6.19 3.98
CA LYS A 97 9.30 -5.62 2.65
C LYS A 97 7.87 -5.15 2.44
N ILE A 98 6.88 -5.86 2.96
CA ILE A 98 5.46 -5.43 2.94
C ILE A 98 5.05 -5.08 4.35
N GLU A 99 4.64 -3.83 4.55
CA GLU A 99 4.28 -3.33 5.86
C GLU A 99 2.87 -2.73 5.87
N PHE A 100 1.98 -3.32 6.67
CA PHE A 100 0.63 -2.78 6.89
C PHE A 100 0.63 -1.84 8.09
N ILE A 101 0.28 -0.57 7.88
CA ILE A 101 0.29 0.44 8.93
C ILE A 101 -1.01 1.23 9.00
N THR A 102 -1.28 1.81 10.17
CA THR A 102 -2.36 2.80 10.32
C THR A 102 -1.90 4.21 9.99
N GLU A 103 -2.83 5.13 9.73
CA GLU A 103 -2.59 6.53 9.37
C GLU A 103 -1.68 7.25 10.36
N GLY A 104 -1.94 7.09 11.67
CA GLY A 104 -1.13 7.73 12.70
C GLY A 104 0.33 7.26 12.70
N VAL A 105 0.59 6.02 12.28
CA VAL A 105 1.96 5.48 12.12
C VAL A 105 2.61 6.08 10.88
N LEU A 106 1.89 6.17 9.75
CA LEU A 106 2.42 6.77 8.53
C LEU A 106 2.75 8.25 8.74
N LEU A 107 1.85 9.02 9.36
CA LEU A 107 2.05 10.44 9.60
C LEU A 107 3.24 10.70 10.52
N ARG A 108 3.41 9.91 11.59
CA ARG A 108 4.60 9.98 12.43
C ARG A 108 5.86 9.65 11.64
N ARG A 109 5.83 8.61 10.81
CA ARG A 109 6.96 8.24 9.96
C ARG A 109 7.34 9.34 8.97
N LEU A 110 6.36 10.04 8.39
CA LEU A 110 6.62 11.19 7.52
C LEU A 110 7.24 12.39 8.26
N GLN A 111 7.01 12.52 9.57
CA GLN A 111 7.68 13.52 10.39
C GLN A 111 9.14 13.13 10.67
N ASP A 112 9.38 11.85 10.99
CA ASP A 112 10.71 11.34 11.35
C ASP A 112 11.62 11.11 10.12
N ASP A 113 11.06 10.60 9.02
CA ASP A 113 11.70 10.43 7.71
C ASP A 113 10.84 11.08 6.60
N PRO A 114 11.01 12.39 6.36
CA PRO A 114 10.26 13.12 5.35
C PRO A 114 10.50 12.65 3.91
N ARG A 115 11.52 11.81 3.66
CA ARG A 115 11.84 11.31 2.31
C ARG A 115 11.35 9.89 2.06
N LEU A 116 10.91 9.18 3.10
CA LEU A 116 10.57 7.75 3.04
C LEU A 116 11.64 6.94 2.29
N ALA A 117 12.92 7.12 2.66
CA ALA A 117 14.07 6.79 1.80
C ALA A 117 14.11 5.32 1.33
N ASN A 118 13.61 4.39 2.14
CA ASN A 118 13.60 2.95 1.84
C ASN A 118 12.26 2.42 1.31
N VAL A 119 11.31 3.32 1.03
CA VAL A 119 9.97 2.99 0.53
C VAL A 119 9.94 3.23 -0.98
N GLY A 120 9.55 2.19 -1.72
CA GLY A 120 9.35 2.25 -3.18
C GLY A 120 7.89 2.47 -3.55
N ALA A 121 6.95 2.08 -2.68
CA ALA A 121 5.53 2.29 -2.90
C ALA A 121 4.75 2.59 -1.62
N VAL A 122 3.79 3.51 -1.70
CA VAL A 122 2.77 3.73 -0.66
C VAL A 122 1.38 3.44 -1.26
N LEU A 123 0.68 2.50 -0.64
CA LEU A 123 -0.66 2.08 -1.00
C LEU A 123 -1.64 2.60 0.06
N PHE A 124 -2.73 3.22 -0.38
CA PHE A 124 -3.84 3.64 0.48
C PHE A 124 -5.00 2.67 0.27
N ASP A 125 -5.22 1.77 1.23
CA ASP A 125 -6.31 0.80 1.19
C ASP A 125 -7.58 1.35 1.83
N GLU A 126 -8.74 0.83 1.41
CA GLU A 126 -10.07 1.24 1.90
C GLU A 126 -10.27 2.77 1.91
N PHE A 127 -9.74 3.48 0.91
CA PHE A 127 -9.72 4.96 0.92
C PHE A 127 -11.13 5.61 0.90
N HIS A 128 -12.16 4.84 0.56
CA HIS A 128 -13.57 5.26 0.66
C HIS A 128 -14.05 5.48 2.10
N GLU A 129 -13.33 5.01 3.13
CA GLU A 129 -13.69 5.31 4.52
C GLU A 129 -13.47 6.79 4.88
N ARG A 130 -12.94 7.62 3.95
CA ARG A 130 -12.84 9.09 3.98
C ARG A 130 -12.53 9.64 5.39
N ASN A 131 -11.40 9.22 5.92
CA ASN A 131 -10.83 9.73 7.16
C ASN A 131 -9.88 10.91 6.86
N LEU A 132 -10.05 12.02 7.58
CA LEU A 132 -9.18 13.21 7.48
C LEU A 132 -7.69 12.86 7.56
N MET A 133 -7.32 11.89 8.39
CA MET A 133 -5.93 11.48 8.54
C MET A 133 -5.39 10.75 7.31
N SER A 134 -6.22 9.96 6.62
CA SER A 134 -5.88 9.33 5.35
C SER A 134 -5.74 10.37 4.24
N ASP A 135 -6.62 11.36 4.19
CA ASP A 135 -6.55 12.46 3.22
C ASP A 135 -5.29 13.32 3.42
N LEU A 136 -4.97 13.66 4.68
CA LEU A 136 -3.74 14.37 5.02
C LEU A 136 -2.50 13.57 4.60
N ALA A 137 -2.46 12.27 4.94
CA ALA A 137 -1.36 11.39 4.56
C ALA A 137 -1.22 11.31 3.03
N LEU A 138 -2.33 11.21 2.28
CA LEU A 138 -2.31 11.22 0.82
C LEU A 138 -1.73 12.52 0.27
N GLY A 139 -2.17 13.66 0.81
CA GLY A 139 -1.66 14.98 0.41
C GLY A 139 -0.15 15.12 0.65
N LEU A 140 0.34 14.65 1.80
CA LEU A 140 1.76 14.70 2.14
C LEU A 140 2.60 13.79 1.23
N VAL A 141 2.17 12.55 1.01
CA VAL A 141 2.87 11.60 0.13
C VAL A 141 2.87 12.10 -1.32
N LYS A 142 1.74 12.63 -1.80
CA LYS A 142 1.65 13.24 -3.13
C LYS A 142 2.58 14.44 -3.27
N ASN A 143 2.67 15.29 -2.24
CA ASN A 143 3.59 16.43 -2.23
C ASN A 143 5.04 15.97 -2.28
N LEU A 144 5.42 14.99 -1.45
CA LEU A 144 6.75 14.37 -1.47
C LEU A 144 7.10 13.83 -2.86
N GLN A 145 6.17 13.10 -3.49
CA GLN A 145 6.38 12.58 -4.84
C GLN A 145 6.60 13.70 -5.87
N ARG A 146 5.91 14.84 -5.73
CA ARG A 146 6.08 16.00 -6.62
C ARG A 146 7.39 16.76 -6.41
N THR A 147 7.91 16.81 -5.18
CA THR A 147 9.01 17.71 -4.82
C THR A 147 10.37 17.04 -4.70
N GLY A 148 10.43 15.73 -4.44
CA GLY A 148 11.73 15.07 -4.19
C GLY A 148 11.79 13.55 -4.36
N ARG A 149 10.66 12.85 -4.50
CA ARG A 149 10.61 11.40 -4.73
C ARG A 149 9.73 11.06 -5.92
N THR A 150 10.11 11.57 -7.10
CA THR A 150 9.36 11.35 -8.34
C THR A 150 9.27 9.87 -8.72
N ASP A 151 10.16 9.03 -8.20
CA ASP A 151 10.21 7.57 -8.33
C ASP A 151 9.18 6.81 -7.49
N LEU A 152 8.72 7.40 -6.37
CA LEU A 152 7.85 6.73 -5.41
C LEU A 152 6.51 6.37 -6.05
N LYS A 153 6.13 5.09 -6.03
CA LYS A 153 4.81 4.66 -6.51
C LYS A 153 3.73 5.03 -5.48
N LEU A 154 2.65 5.65 -5.93
CA LEU A 154 1.50 6.03 -5.12
C LEU A 154 0.25 5.33 -5.66
N VAL A 155 -0.33 4.44 -4.87
CA VAL A 155 -1.52 3.68 -5.27
C VAL A 155 -2.66 3.96 -4.29
N VAL A 156 -3.84 4.29 -4.82
CA VAL A 156 -5.05 4.44 -4.02
C VAL A 156 -6.04 3.35 -4.41
N MET A 157 -6.39 2.50 -3.46
CA MET A 157 -7.33 1.40 -3.62
C MET A 157 -8.64 1.73 -2.92
N SER A 158 -9.74 1.65 -3.65
CA SER A 158 -11.05 2.02 -3.13
C SER A 158 -12.16 1.13 -3.67
N ALA A 159 -13.34 1.23 -3.06
CA ALA A 159 -14.55 0.65 -3.63
C ALA A 159 -14.91 1.39 -4.94
N PRO A 160 -15.56 0.73 -5.91
CA PRO A 160 -15.76 1.27 -7.26
C PRO A 160 -16.41 2.66 -7.34
N ILE A 161 -17.30 2.98 -6.40
CA ILE A 161 -18.11 4.21 -6.41
C ILE A 161 -17.27 5.49 -6.17
N GLU A 162 -16.08 5.38 -5.58
CA GLU A 162 -15.36 6.52 -4.98
C GLU A 162 -14.14 7.00 -5.78
N THR A 163 -13.90 6.49 -6.99
CA THR A 163 -12.61 6.69 -7.68
C THR A 163 -12.50 7.94 -8.54
N GLY A 164 -13.60 8.46 -9.11
CA GLY A 164 -13.57 9.61 -10.04
C GLY A 164 -12.95 10.89 -9.46
N PRO A 165 -13.34 11.35 -8.26
CA PRO A 165 -12.71 12.50 -7.61
C PRO A 165 -11.22 12.26 -7.27
N ILE A 166 -10.87 11.05 -6.83
CA ILE A 166 -9.49 10.66 -6.49
C ILE A 166 -8.61 10.69 -7.74
N ALA A 167 -9.10 10.14 -8.85
CA ALA A 167 -8.38 10.10 -10.12
C ALA A 167 -8.12 11.50 -10.71
N ARG A 168 -9.01 12.47 -10.49
CA ARG A 168 -8.75 13.88 -10.86
C ARG A 168 -7.79 14.59 -9.90
N TYR A 169 -7.80 14.18 -8.63
CA TYR A 169 -6.91 14.76 -7.64
C TYR A 169 -5.47 14.31 -7.89
N LEU A 170 -5.24 13.02 -8.09
CA LEU A 170 -3.91 12.45 -8.35
C LEU A 170 -3.33 12.91 -9.69
#